data_AF-A0A8R7RB64-F1
#
_entry.id   AF-A0A8R7RB64-F1
#
_cell.length_a   1.000
_cell.length_b   1.000
_cell.length_c   1.000
_cell.angle_alpha   90.00
_cell.angle_beta   90.00
_cell.angle_gamma   90.00
#
_symmetry.space_group_name_H-M   'P 1'
#
loop_
_entity.id
_entity.type
_entity.pdbx_description
1 polymer ?
#
loop_
_entity_poly.entity_id
_entity_poly.type
_entity_poly.pdbx_seq_one_letter_code
_entity_poly.pdbx_strand_id
1 'polypeptide(L)'
;MMTVVTQDMGDYIYEESIPVITKDQKRDYTFHIYQLLVVLDLSSNSLAEHVPEEITLLIGLTNLNLSNNELTEAIANQIGDLRQLDSLDLSFNEFSGAIPSSLSALTYLSHLNLSYNNLSGAIPSG
;
A
#
# COMPACT_ATOMS: atom_id res chain seq x y z
N MET A 1 -19.22 15.46 9.26
CA MET A 1 -20.31 15.57 8.27
C MET A 1 -19.69 15.16 6.95
N MET A 2 -20.10 14.03 6.40
CA MET A 2 -19.51 13.49 5.16
C MET A 2 -19.75 14.50 4.04
N THR A 3 -18.69 15.08 3.49
CA THR A 3 -18.81 16.03 2.37
C THR A 3 -18.05 15.45 1.19
N VAL A 4 -18.79 15.06 0.16
CA VAL A 4 -18.20 14.67 -1.12
C VAL A 4 -17.72 15.95 -1.80
N VAL A 5 -16.40 16.13 -1.89
CA VAL A 5 -15.81 17.19 -2.71
C VAL A 5 -15.58 16.57 -4.09
N THR A 6 -16.48 16.80 -5.03
CA THR A 6 -16.24 16.44 -6.43
C THR A 6 -15.43 17.53 -7.13
N GLN A 7 -14.45 17.11 -7.93
CA GLN A 7 -14.04 17.56 -9.28
C GLN A 7 -12.50 17.46 -9.35
N ASP A 8 -11.84 16.62 -10.16
CA ASP A 8 -12.04 16.26 -11.56
C ASP A 8 -11.30 14.91 -11.83
N MET A 9 -11.89 14.04 -12.67
CA MET A 9 -11.37 12.74 -13.15
C MET A 9 -10.85 11.70 -12.13
N GLY A 10 -11.62 10.62 -11.94
CA GLY A 10 -11.10 9.28 -11.60
C GLY A 10 -10.98 8.92 -10.11
N ASP A 11 -10.55 9.83 -9.25
CA ASP A 11 -10.13 9.45 -7.90
C ASP A 11 -11.12 9.87 -6.81
N TYR A 12 -11.76 8.90 -6.17
CA TYR A 12 -12.54 9.13 -4.96
C TYR A 12 -11.60 9.36 -3.76
N ILE A 13 -11.24 10.61 -3.50
CA ILE A 13 -10.54 10.96 -2.26
C ILE A 13 -11.59 11.14 -1.15
N TYR A 14 -11.70 10.16 -0.27
CA TYR A 14 -12.52 10.24 0.93
C TYR A 14 -11.84 11.14 1.96
N GLU A 15 -12.15 12.43 1.94
CA GLU A 15 -11.75 13.36 3.01
C GLU A 15 -12.82 13.40 4.12
N GLU A 16 -12.60 12.66 5.20
CA GLU A 16 -13.38 12.86 6.42
C GLU A 16 -12.81 14.05 7.20
N SER A 17 -13.41 15.21 7.02
CA SER A 17 -13.15 16.37 7.85
C SER A 17 -14.28 16.59 8.87
N ILE A 18 -13.89 16.90 10.10
CA ILE A 18 -14.80 17.37 11.14
C ILE A 18 -14.60 18.88 11.30
N PRO A 19 -15.51 19.72 10.78
CA PRO A 19 -15.48 21.14 11.05
C PRO A 19 -15.88 21.38 12.51
N VAL A 20 -14.99 21.94 13.30
CA VAL A 20 -15.28 22.42 14.66
C VAL A 20 -15.46 23.92 14.60
N ILE A 21 -16.69 24.36 14.83
CA ILE A 21 -17.07 25.78 14.85
C ILE A 21 -17.21 26.21 16.31
N THR A 22 -16.36 27.15 16.73
CA THR A 22 -16.54 27.92 17.98
C THR A 22 -16.95 29.34 17.63
N LYS A 23 -17.33 30.13 18.64
CA LYS A 23 -17.94 31.46 18.45
C LYS A 23 -17.09 32.42 17.59
N ASP A 24 -15.77 32.19 17.49
CA ASP A 24 -14.84 33.06 16.77
C ASP A 24 -13.87 32.33 15.80
N GLN A 25 -13.96 31.00 15.66
CA GLN A 25 -13.08 30.23 14.76
C GLN A 25 -13.77 29.02 14.14
N LYS A 26 -13.49 28.78 12.85
CA LYS A 26 -13.70 27.49 12.19
C LYS A 26 -12.34 26.79 12.09
N ARG A 27 -12.26 25.55 12.57
CA ARG A 27 -11.10 24.67 12.37
C ARG A 27 -11.58 23.39 11.70
N ASP A 28 -10.89 22.98 10.64
CA ASP A 28 -11.15 21.72 9.96
C ASP A 28 -10.11 20.69 10.45
N TYR A 29 -10.59 19.63 11.10
CA TYR A 29 -9.74 18.49 11.49
C TYR A 29 -9.92 17.40 10.44
N THR A 30 -8.87 17.14 9.65
CA THR A 30 -8.89 16.12 8.59
C THR A 30 -8.38 14.79 9.14
N PHE A 31 -9.18 13.74 8.98
CA PHE A 31 -8.78 12.36 9.24
C PHE A 31 -8.55 11.65 7.91
N HIS A 32 -7.40 11.01 7.77
CA HIS A 32 -7.05 10.28 6.55
C HIS A 32 -7.21 8.78 6.87
N ILE A 33 -8.23 8.12 6.31
CA ILE A 33 -8.50 6.70 6.59
C ILE A 33 -7.29 5.79 6.31
N TYR A 34 -6.47 6.18 5.34
CA TYR A 34 -5.24 5.48 4.96
C TYR A 34 -4.15 5.48 6.04
N GLN A 35 -4.24 6.37 7.03
CA GLN A 35 -3.38 6.37 8.23
C GLN A 35 -3.90 5.41 9.31
N LEU A 36 -5.16 4.97 9.22
CA LEU A 36 -5.79 4.06 10.19
C LEU A 36 -5.73 2.60 9.76
N LEU A 37 -5.55 2.33 8.46
CA LEU A 37 -5.42 0.96 7.96
C LEU A 37 -4.00 0.45 8.23
N VAL A 38 -3.90 -0.47 9.19
CA VAL A 38 -2.62 -1.03 9.68
C VAL A 38 -2.32 -2.37 9.02
N VAL A 39 -3.34 -3.18 8.77
CA VAL A 39 -3.21 -4.52 8.20
C VAL A 39 -4.12 -4.65 6.99
N LEU A 40 -3.57 -5.11 5.87
CA LEU A 40 -4.32 -5.50 4.68
C LEU A 40 -3.93 -6.93 4.29
N ASP A 41 -4.89 -7.84 4.43
CA ASP A 41 -4.75 -9.23 4.00
C ASP A 41 -5.73 -9.50 2.84
N LEU A 42 -5.17 -9.70 1.66
CA LEU A 42 -5.89 -10.11 0.44
C LEU A 42 -5.38 -11.46 -0.06
N SER A 43 -4.76 -12.25 0.82
CA SER A 43 -4.21 -13.54 0.44
C SER A 43 -5.29 -14.54 0.06
N SER A 44 -4.91 -15.54 -0.76
CA SER A 44 -5.80 -16.62 -1.18
C SER A 44 -7.04 -16.13 -1.96
N ASN A 45 -6.80 -15.25 -2.92
CA ASN A 45 -7.80 -14.79 -3.88
C ASN A 45 -7.33 -15.10 -5.32
N SER A 46 -8.08 -14.61 -6.30
CA SER A 46 -7.72 -14.65 -7.72
C SER A 46 -7.38 -13.25 -8.24
N LEU A 47 -6.66 -12.45 -7.45
CA LEU A 47 -6.16 -11.16 -7.93
C LEU A 47 -5.11 -11.43 -9.01
N ALA A 48 -5.28 -10.80 -10.17
CA ALA A 48 -4.44 -11.05 -11.34
C ALA A 48 -3.78 -9.75 -11.83
N GLU A 49 -2.90 -9.89 -12.81
CA GLU A 49 -2.18 -8.80 -13.47
C GLU A 49 -1.18 -8.10 -12.53
N HIS A 50 -1.50 -6.92 -12.01
CA HIS A 50 -0.57 -6.07 -11.27
C HIS A 50 -1.17 -5.56 -9.96
N VAL A 51 -0.28 -5.19 -9.04
CA VAL A 51 -0.67 -4.48 -7.83
C VAL A 51 -0.90 -3.01 -8.21
N PRO A 52 -2.10 -2.44 -7.96
CA PRO A 52 -2.39 -1.05 -8.27
C PRO A 52 -1.47 -0.11 -7.47
N GLU A 53 -0.99 0.98 -8.09
CA GLU A 53 -0.08 1.94 -7.46
C GLU A 53 -0.72 2.61 -6.24
N GLU A 54 -2.05 2.72 -6.23
CA GLU A 54 -2.86 3.29 -5.16
C GLU A 54 -2.71 2.55 -3.83
N ILE A 55 -2.23 1.29 -3.83
CA ILE A 55 -1.92 0.57 -2.57
C ILE A 55 -0.90 1.33 -1.72
N THR A 56 -0.07 2.16 -2.35
CA THR A 56 0.98 2.95 -1.70
C THR A 56 0.45 4.18 -0.97
N LEU A 57 -0.82 4.55 -1.20
CA LEU A 57 -1.51 5.59 -0.45
C LEU A 57 -1.82 5.14 0.99
N LEU A 58 -1.78 3.83 1.27
CA LEU A 58 -2.03 3.21 2.57
C LEU A 58 -0.82 3.38 3.50
N ILE A 59 -0.39 4.62 3.71
CA ILE A 59 0.86 4.97 4.42
C ILE A 59 0.93 4.50 5.89
N GLY A 60 -0.21 4.11 6.48
CA GLY A 60 -0.29 3.52 7.82
C GLY A 60 -0.06 2.00 7.87
N LEU A 61 0.08 1.32 6.72
CA LEU A 61 0.22 -0.14 6.69
C LEU A 61 1.52 -0.61 7.35
N THR A 62 1.37 -1.53 8.29
CA THR A 62 2.45 -2.28 8.90
C THR A 62 2.51 -3.71 8.37
N ASN A 63 1.38 -4.26 7.91
CA ASN A 63 1.31 -5.62 7.39
C ASN A 63 0.54 -5.65 6.07
N LEU A 64 1.21 -6.09 5.00
CA LEU A 64 0.61 -6.32 3.69
C LEU A 64 0.81 -7.78 3.29
N ASN A 65 -0.29 -8.50 3.12
CA ASN A 65 -0.30 -9.88 2.65
C ASN A 65 -1.08 -9.99 1.33
N LEU A 66 -0.37 -10.22 0.23
CA LEU A 66 -0.91 -10.47 -1.11
C LEU A 66 -0.63 -11.90 -1.59
N SER A 67 -0.22 -12.78 -0.67
CA SER A 67 0.21 -14.13 -1.04
C SER A 67 -0.91 -14.99 -1.62
N ASN A 68 -0.53 -16.02 -2.39
CA ASN A 68 -1.48 -16.97 -2.96
C ASN A 68 -2.55 -16.28 -3.84
N ASN A 69 -2.09 -15.60 -4.88
CA ASN A 69 -2.87 -14.92 -5.92
C ASN A 69 -2.27 -15.23 -7.31
N GLU A 70 -2.75 -14.56 -8.35
CA GLU A 70 -2.35 -14.73 -9.76
C GLU A 70 -1.63 -13.46 -10.29
N LEU A 71 -0.94 -12.70 -9.43
CA LEU A 71 -0.27 -11.44 -9.80
C LEU A 71 1.00 -11.74 -10.63
N THR A 72 1.11 -11.16 -11.82
CA THR A 72 2.08 -11.58 -12.86
C THR A 72 3.15 -10.54 -13.20
N GLU A 73 2.86 -9.25 -13.00
CA GLU A 73 3.78 -8.17 -13.38
C GLU A 73 5.01 -8.08 -12.47
N ALA A 74 5.88 -7.09 -12.69
CA ALA A 74 6.99 -6.84 -11.79
C ALA A 74 6.50 -6.23 -10.47
N ILE A 75 7.22 -6.47 -9.39
CA ILE A 75 6.97 -5.77 -8.12
C ILE A 75 7.28 -4.28 -8.34
N ALA A 76 6.26 -3.43 -8.19
CA ALA A 76 6.39 -1.99 -8.41
C ALA A 76 7.37 -1.35 -7.42
N ASN A 77 8.16 -0.38 -7.88
CA ASN A 77 9.13 0.34 -7.04
C ASN A 77 8.43 1.08 -5.88
N GLN A 78 7.20 1.53 -6.10
CA GLN A 78 6.43 2.33 -5.15
C GLN A 78 6.04 1.53 -3.89
N ILE A 79 6.16 0.19 -3.87
CA ILE A 79 6.04 -0.58 -2.62
C ILE A 79 7.04 -0.06 -1.56
N GLY A 80 8.19 0.48 -1.98
CA GLY A 80 9.16 1.12 -1.09
C GLY A 80 8.66 2.39 -0.38
N ASP A 81 7.51 2.94 -0.76
CA ASP A 81 6.91 4.13 -0.12
C ASP A 81 6.06 3.78 1.11
N LEU A 82 5.71 2.51 1.30
CA LEU A 82 5.01 2.01 2.49
C LEU A 82 5.95 1.88 3.70
N ARG A 83 6.54 3.01 4.11
CA ARG A 83 7.66 3.08 5.08
C ARG A 83 7.36 2.52 6.47
N GLN A 84 6.10 2.28 6.80
CA GLN A 84 5.70 1.68 8.08
C GLN A 84 5.62 0.15 8.03
N LEU A 85 5.82 -0.49 6.87
CA LEU A 85 5.76 -1.95 6.75
C LEU A 85 6.79 -2.63 7.65
N ASP A 86 6.28 -3.53 8.47
CA ASP A 86 7.01 -4.51 9.27
C ASP A 86 6.96 -5.89 8.61
N SER A 87 5.85 -6.22 7.93
CA SER A 87 5.67 -7.49 7.23
C SER A 87 5.12 -7.31 5.82
N LEU A 88 5.80 -7.93 4.85
CA LEU A 88 5.39 -7.99 3.45
C LEU A 88 5.44 -9.44 2.94
N ASP A 89 4.28 -10.00 2.59
CA ASP A 89 4.18 -11.32 1.95
C ASP A 89 3.59 -11.20 0.54
N LEU A 90 4.42 -11.50 -0.46
CA LEU A 90 4.08 -11.56 -1.88
C LEU A 90 4.24 -12.99 -2.44
N SER A 91 4.39 -13.99 -1.57
CA SER A 91 4.68 -15.36 -1.99
C SER A 91 3.53 -16.03 -2.73
N PHE A 92 3.81 -17.09 -3.47
CA PHE A 92 2.79 -17.83 -4.24
C PHE A 92 2.01 -16.91 -5.19
N ASN A 93 2.75 -16.24 -6.06
CA ASN A 93 2.23 -15.44 -7.17
C ASN A 93 3.07 -15.76 -8.41
N GLU A 94 2.89 -15.00 -9.49
CA GLU A 94 3.66 -15.12 -10.72
C GLU A 94 4.54 -13.88 -10.98
N PHE A 95 4.86 -13.09 -9.94
CA PHE A 95 5.67 -11.88 -10.09
C PHE A 95 6.99 -12.19 -10.80
N SER A 96 7.37 -11.32 -11.74
CA SER A 96 8.55 -11.51 -12.58
C SER A 96 9.51 -10.32 -12.52
N GLY A 97 10.66 -10.41 -13.20
CA GLY A 97 11.68 -9.36 -13.18
C GLY A 97 12.51 -9.33 -11.89
N ALA A 98 13.16 -8.20 -11.62
CA ALA A 98 14.03 -8.04 -10.47
C ALA A 98 13.28 -7.58 -9.22
N ILE A 99 13.80 -7.95 -8.05
CA ILE A 99 13.35 -7.37 -6.77
C ILE A 99 13.70 -5.87 -6.79
N PRO A 100 12.74 -4.95 -6.60
CA PRO A 100 13.01 -3.53 -6.69
C PRO A 100 13.91 -3.08 -5.55
N SER A 101 14.95 -2.30 -5.87
CA SER A 101 15.91 -1.81 -4.88
C SER A 101 15.27 -0.86 -3.87
N SER A 102 14.11 -0.29 -4.19
CA SER A 102 13.34 0.54 -3.26
C SER A 102 12.86 -0.20 -2.01
N LEU A 103 12.85 -1.55 -2.00
CA LEU A 103 12.56 -2.29 -0.77
C LEU A 103 13.60 -2.03 0.34
N SER A 104 14.82 -1.58 0.02
CA SER A 104 15.79 -1.15 1.03
C SER A 104 15.33 0.07 1.84
N ALA A 105 14.36 0.82 1.30
CA ALA A 105 13.80 2.00 1.93
C ALA A 105 12.81 1.66 3.07
N LEU A 106 12.39 0.39 3.17
CA LEU A 106 11.50 -0.15 4.20
C LEU A 106 12.29 -0.53 5.46
N THR A 107 12.76 0.48 6.19
CA THR A 107 13.68 0.29 7.32
C THR A 107 13.09 -0.43 8.54
N TYR A 108 11.77 -0.58 8.60
CA TYR A 108 11.07 -1.31 9.67
C TYR A 108 10.78 -2.78 9.30
N LEU A 109 11.02 -3.18 8.05
CA LEU A 109 10.64 -4.49 7.55
C LEU A 109 11.42 -5.59 8.27
N SER A 110 10.71 -6.41 9.03
CA SER A 110 11.27 -7.55 9.78
C SER A 110 10.91 -8.89 9.13
N HIS A 111 9.83 -8.93 8.35
CA HIS A 111 9.36 -10.11 7.65
C HIS A 111 9.15 -9.81 6.15
N LEU A 112 9.89 -10.53 5.30
CA LEU A 112 9.77 -10.45 3.85
C LEU A 112 9.68 -11.85 3.25
N ASN A 113 8.59 -12.15 2.55
CA ASN A 113 8.41 -13.41 1.85
C ASN A 113 8.08 -13.16 0.37
N LEU A 114 9.03 -13.50 -0.51
CA LEU A 114 8.91 -13.38 -1.97
C LEU A 114 8.97 -14.76 -2.67
N SER A 115 8.91 -15.85 -1.89
CA SER A 115 9.09 -17.21 -2.41
C SER A 115 7.95 -17.61 -3.36
N TYR A 116 8.17 -18.64 -4.18
CA TYR A 116 7.17 -19.12 -5.16
C TYR A 116 6.66 -17.99 -6.07
N ASN A 117 7.60 -17.33 -6.74
CA ASN A 117 7.39 -16.36 -7.82
C ASN A 117 8.38 -16.65 -8.95
N ASN A 118 8.29 -15.90 -10.05
CA ASN A 118 9.21 -15.99 -11.20
C ASN A 118 10.25 -14.85 -11.20
N LEU A 119 10.67 -14.41 -10.00
CA LEU A 119 11.65 -13.34 -9.81
C LEU A 119 13.05 -13.79 -10.25
N SER A 120 13.83 -12.82 -10.75
CA SER A 120 15.16 -13.02 -11.31
C SER A 120 16.10 -11.86 -10.94
N GLY A 121 17.37 -11.95 -11.33
CA GLY A 121 18.36 -10.91 -11.02
C GLY A 121 18.92 -11.00 -9.60
N ALA A 122 19.58 -9.93 -9.17
CA ALA A 122 20.25 -9.88 -7.86
C ALA A 122 19.29 -9.46 -6.76
N ILE A 123 19.51 -10.00 -5.55
CA ILE A 123 18.88 -9.47 -4.34
C ILE A 123 19.49 -8.09 -4.05
N PRO A 124 18.69 -7.02 -3.90
CA PRO A 124 19.21 -5.69 -3.59
C PRO A 124 20.01 -5.67 -2.29
N SER A 125 21.13 -4.95 -2.27
CA SER A 125 21.83 -4.64 -1.03
C SER A 125 21.07 -3.53 -0.30
N GLY A 126 20.61 -3.82 0.92
CA GLY A 126 20.01 -2.84 1.84
C GLY A 126 21.00 -1.80 2.35
#